data_AF-A0A1G5TV45-F1
#
_entry.id   AF-A0A1G5TV45-F1
#
_cell.length_a   1.000
_cell.length_b   1.000
_cell.length_c   1.000
_cell.angle_alpha   90.00
_cell.angle_beta   90.00
_cell.angle_gamma   90.00
#
_symmetry.space_group_name_H-M   'P 1'
#
loop_
_entity.id
_entity.type
_entity.pdbx_description
1 polymer ?
#
loop_
_entity_poly.entity_id
_entity_poly.type
_entity_poly.pdbx_seq_one_letter_code
_entity_poly.pdbx_strand_id
1 'polypeptide(L)'
;MYFSPAALLLALTACEKEARVIAADQPQTSPRGPQDPRAAAYENNAYQVSQGGRYFSWYGCGRCHASGSRGDLASAGARRDLPHLYASIAHGHTSGARIPPEQIWQLAGYIRSLPRIDPARRKRQDRDLRGEPQGPTWTGALR
;
A
#
# COMPACT_ATOMS: atom_id res chain seq x y z
N MET A 1 30.18 20.06 -28.23
CA MET A 1 29.16 19.46 -27.32
C MET A 1 29.48 17.99 -27.16
N TYR A 2 30.17 17.61 -26.09
CA TYR A 2 30.47 16.19 -25.79
C TYR A 2 29.34 15.65 -24.90
N PHE A 3 28.53 14.74 -25.43
CA PHE A 3 27.56 13.98 -24.64
C PHE A 3 28.33 12.99 -23.76
N SER A 4 28.22 13.13 -22.44
CA SER A 4 28.87 12.23 -21.49
C SER A 4 28.14 10.87 -21.48
N PRO A 5 28.81 9.75 -21.80
CA PRO A 5 28.16 8.43 -21.84
C PRO A 5 27.63 7.98 -20.48
N ALA A 6 28.12 8.57 -19.39
CA ALA A 6 27.63 8.32 -18.04
C ALA A 6 26.15 8.74 -17.86
N ALA A 7 25.70 9.80 -18.51
CA ALA A 7 24.30 10.27 -18.41
C ALA A 7 23.33 9.28 -19.08
N LEU A 8 23.78 8.55 -20.11
CA LEU A 8 22.97 7.55 -20.81
C LEU A 8 22.81 6.27 -19.98
N LEU A 9 23.84 5.88 -19.21
CA LEU A 9 23.79 4.71 -18.33
C LEU A 9 22.91 4.92 -17.10
N LEU A 10 22.86 6.14 -16.54
CA LEU A 10 21.99 6.50 -15.41
C LEU A 10 20.49 6.50 -15.77
N ALA A 11 20.14 6.72 -17.04
CA ALA A 11 18.75 6.71 -17.47
C ALA A 11 18.15 5.29 -17.50
N LEU A 12 18.97 4.24 -17.64
CA LEU A 12 18.52 2.85 -17.79
C LEU A 12 18.14 2.18 -16.46
N THR A 13 18.75 2.59 -15.34
CA THR A 13 18.46 1.99 -14.01
C THR A 13 17.28 2.65 -13.30
N ALA A 14 16.80 3.81 -13.78
CA ALA A 14 15.66 4.51 -13.18
C ALA A 14 14.31 3.79 -13.37
N CYS A 15 14.25 2.76 -14.24
CA CYS A 15 13.03 2.03 -14.58
C CYS A 15 12.77 0.78 -13.72
N GLU A 16 13.65 0.41 -12.79
CA GLU A 16 13.47 -0.81 -11.97
C GLU A 16 12.21 -0.76 -11.08
N LYS A 17 11.73 0.45 -10.76
CA LYS A 17 10.52 0.65 -9.95
C LYS A 17 9.21 0.36 -10.71
N GLU A 18 9.31 0.10 -12.01
CA GLU A 18 8.18 -0.21 -12.90
C GLU A 18 8.17 -1.69 -13.31
N ALA A 19 8.61 -2.60 -12.44
CA ALA A 19 8.39 -4.04 -12.63
C ALA A 19 6.89 -4.36 -12.53
N ARG A 20 6.18 -4.23 -13.65
CA ARG A 20 4.78 -4.64 -13.78
C ARG A 20 4.76 -6.15 -13.99
N VAL A 21 4.68 -6.91 -12.91
CA VAL A 21 4.19 -8.30 -13.02
C VAL A 21 2.70 -8.21 -13.36
N ILE A 22 2.38 -8.18 -14.66
CA ILE A 22 1.00 -8.06 -15.20
C ILE A 22 0.17 -9.31 -14.90
N ALA A 23 0.80 -10.41 -14.51
CA ALA A 23 0.12 -11.62 -14.07
C ALA A 23 0.95 -12.27 -12.96
N ALA A 24 0.65 -11.94 -11.71
CA ALA A 24 0.78 -12.93 -10.67
C ALA A 24 -0.65 -13.23 -10.26
N ASP A 25 -1.02 -14.50 -10.22
CA ASP A 25 -2.03 -15.02 -9.31
C ASP A 25 -1.80 -14.36 -7.94
N GLN A 26 -2.45 -13.21 -7.74
CA GLN A 26 -2.25 -12.39 -6.56
C GLN A 26 -2.87 -13.21 -5.43
N PRO A 27 -2.11 -13.57 -4.38
CA PRO A 27 -2.63 -14.47 -3.37
C PRO A 27 -3.93 -13.97 -2.76
N GLN A 28 -5.01 -14.62 -3.20
CA GLN A 28 -6.36 -14.52 -2.64
C GLN A 28 -6.45 -15.15 -1.22
N THR A 29 -5.31 -15.37 -0.56
CA THR A 29 -5.19 -16.13 0.68
C THR A 29 -4.29 -15.41 1.68
N SER A 30 -4.47 -15.75 2.96
CA SER A 30 -3.64 -15.25 4.05
C SER A 30 -2.16 -15.64 3.88
N PRO A 31 -1.23 -14.93 4.54
CA PRO A 31 0.17 -15.33 4.60
C PRO A 31 0.35 -16.77 5.06
N ARG A 32 1.31 -17.50 4.46
CA ARG A 32 1.71 -18.85 4.87
C ARG A 32 2.62 -18.86 6.09
N GLY A 33 3.13 -17.69 6.48
CA GLY A 33 4.01 -17.50 7.62
C GLY A 33 4.71 -16.13 7.58
N PRO A 34 5.61 -15.84 8.54
CA PRO A 34 6.31 -14.56 8.65
C PRO A 34 7.24 -14.21 7.49
N GLN A 35 7.68 -15.20 6.72
CA GLN A 35 8.62 -15.05 5.59
C GLN A 35 7.97 -15.42 4.26
N ASP A 36 6.68 -15.10 4.10
CA ASP A 36 5.96 -15.40 2.87
C ASP A 36 6.58 -14.65 1.66
N PRO A 37 7.11 -15.36 0.65
CA PRO A 37 7.80 -14.73 -0.48
C PRO A 37 6.87 -13.82 -1.30
N ARG A 38 5.55 -14.02 -1.19
CA ARG A 38 4.55 -13.20 -1.89
C ARG A 38 4.53 -11.75 -1.39
N ALA A 39 5.03 -11.48 -0.18
CA ALA A 39 5.13 -10.12 0.37
C ALA A 39 5.88 -9.16 -0.57
N ALA A 40 6.94 -9.64 -1.25
CA ALA A 40 7.73 -8.83 -2.17
C ALA A 40 6.90 -8.27 -3.35
N ALA A 41 5.87 -9.00 -3.79
CA ALA A 41 4.99 -8.58 -4.88
C ALA A 41 4.11 -7.37 -4.52
N TYR A 42 3.85 -7.13 -3.23
CA TYR A 42 3.04 -6.00 -2.75
C TYR A 42 3.87 -4.83 -2.24
N GLU A 43 5.03 -5.10 -1.63
CA GLU A 43 5.88 -4.04 -1.08
C GLU A 43 6.62 -3.24 -2.17
N ASN A 44 7.06 -3.94 -3.22
CA ASN A 44 7.96 -3.38 -4.23
C ASN A 44 7.24 -3.00 -5.53
N ASN A 45 5.93 -3.21 -5.60
CA ASN A 45 5.12 -2.90 -6.78
C ASN A 45 4.34 -1.59 -6.57
N ALA A 46 4.64 -0.58 -7.38
CA ALA A 46 4.00 0.73 -7.29
C ALA A 46 2.48 0.69 -7.48
N TYR A 47 1.98 -0.19 -8.36
CA TYR A 47 0.55 -0.41 -8.53
C TYR A 47 -0.07 -0.93 -7.23
N GLN A 48 0.49 -1.99 -6.65
CA GLN A 48 -0.04 -2.61 -5.43
C GLN A 48 -0.07 -1.63 -4.25
N VAL A 49 1.00 -0.86 -4.07
CA VAL A 49 1.06 0.19 -3.04
C VAL A 49 0.02 1.29 -3.28
N SER A 50 -0.19 1.69 -4.55
CA SER A 50 -1.19 2.72 -4.89
C SER A 50 -2.63 2.25 -4.62
N GLN A 51 -2.92 0.97 -4.92
CA GLN A 51 -4.21 0.36 -4.62
C GLN A 51 -4.45 0.30 -3.10
N GLY A 52 -3.43 -0.07 -2.33
CA GLY A 52 -3.49 -0.03 -0.87
C GLY A 52 -3.77 1.36 -0.31
N GLY A 53 -3.19 2.41 -0.90
CA GLY A 53 -3.47 3.80 -0.54
C GLY A 53 -4.92 4.21 -0.77
N ARG A 54 -5.51 3.74 -1.88
CA ARG A 54 -6.94 3.93 -2.17
C ARG A 54 -7.82 3.21 -1.14
N TYR A 55 -7.54 1.94 -0.87
CA TYR A 55 -8.30 1.15 0.11
C TYR A 55 -8.18 1.68 1.52
N PHE A 56 -7.05 2.28 1.90
CA PHE A 56 -6.89 2.91 3.20
C PHE A 56 -7.93 4.01 3.44
N SER A 57 -8.28 4.74 2.39
CA SER A 57 -9.30 5.78 2.42
C SER A 57 -10.71 5.16 2.34
N TRP A 58 -10.94 4.21 1.41
CA TRP A 58 -12.23 3.54 1.23
C TRP A 58 -12.70 2.79 2.48
N TYR A 59 -11.82 2.07 3.16
CA TYR A 59 -12.12 1.39 4.42
C TYR A 59 -12.11 2.32 5.63
N GLY A 60 -11.85 3.61 5.45
CA GLY A 60 -11.92 4.61 6.53
C GLY A 60 -10.79 4.50 7.55
N CYS A 61 -9.67 3.83 7.23
CA CYS A 61 -8.53 3.69 8.13
C CYS A 61 -7.98 5.05 8.57
N GLY A 62 -8.02 6.04 7.68
CA GLY A 62 -7.59 7.42 7.96
C GLY A 62 -8.37 8.13 9.07
N ARG A 63 -9.58 7.67 9.43
CA ARG A 63 -10.37 8.27 10.53
C ARG A 63 -9.65 8.19 11.88
N CYS A 64 -8.90 7.13 12.11
CA CYS A 64 -8.11 6.93 13.33
C CYS A 64 -6.60 7.09 13.08
N HIS A 65 -6.13 6.69 11.90
CA HIS A 65 -4.71 6.62 11.54
C HIS A 65 -4.23 7.77 10.62
N ALA A 66 -4.87 8.94 10.70
CA ALA A 66 -4.43 10.13 9.97
C ALA A 66 -2.99 10.51 10.31
N SER A 67 -2.30 11.15 9.35
CA SER A 67 -0.95 11.67 9.60
C SER A 67 -0.99 12.70 10.74
N GLY A 68 -0.05 12.61 11.68
CA GLY A 68 0.03 13.50 12.84
C GLY A 68 -1.01 13.22 13.94
N SER A 69 -1.86 12.19 13.80
CA SER A 69 -2.74 11.77 14.89
C SER A 69 -1.98 10.89 15.91
N ARG A 70 -2.56 10.67 17.11
CA ARG A 70 -2.02 9.69 18.07
C ARG A 70 -1.93 8.27 17.50
N GLY A 71 -2.69 7.98 16.45
CA GLY A 71 -2.70 6.71 15.72
C GLY A 71 -1.89 6.73 14.43
N ASP A 72 -1.07 7.75 14.16
CA ASP A 72 -0.33 7.84 12.89
C ASP A 72 0.58 6.64 12.68
N LEU A 73 0.25 5.85 11.66
CA LEU A 73 0.98 4.65 11.29
C LEU A 73 2.33 4.97 10.65
N ALA A 74 2.62 6.20 10.22
CA ALA A 74 3.95 6.57 9.76
C ALA A 74 4.98 6.56 10.91
N SER A 75 4.53 6.86 12.13
CA SER A 75 5.33 6.92 13.36
C SER A 75 5.19 5.67 14.26
N ALA A 76 4.33 4.71 13.89
CA ALA A 76 4.16 3.46 14.65
C ALA A 76 5.40 2.55 14.56
N GLY A 77 5.78 1.95 15.71
CA GLY A 77 7.06 1.27 15.98
C GLY A 77 7.43 0.01 15.18
N ALA A 78 8.30 -0.83 15.77
CA ALA A 78 9.33 -1.59 15.05
C ALA A 78 8.89 -2.81 14.21
N ARG A 79 7.76 -3.49 14.51
CA ARG A 79 7.37 -4.70 13.74
C ARG A 79 6.42 -4.33 12.60
N ARG A 80 6.98 -4.26 11.39
CA ARG A 80 6.27 -3.84 10.16
C ARG A 80 6.45 -4.79 8.99
N ASP A 81 6.79 -6.06 9.24
CA ASP A 81 6.76 -7.08 8.20
C ASP A 81 5.34 -7.25 7.67
N LEU A 82 5.22 -7.50 6.37
CA LEU A 82 3.92 -7.54 5.70
C LEU A 82 2.96 -8.59 6.27
N PRO A 83 3.40 -9.83 6.57
CA PRO A 83 2.53 -10.83 7.20
C PRO A 83 2.00 -10.38 8.57
N HIS A 84 2.81 -9.69 9.38
CA HIS A 84 2.36 -9.12 10.64
C HIS A 84 1.30 -8.03 10.43
N LEU A 85 1.55 -7.08 9.52
CA LEU A 85 0.58 -6.02 9.18
C LEU A 85 -0.72 -6.62 8.62
N TYR A 86 -0.62 -7.63 7.76
CA TYR A 86 -1.77 -8.36 7.24
C TYR A 86 -2.62 -8.91 8.39
N ALA A 87 -2.01 -9.60 9.36
CA ALA A 87 -2.72 -10.15 10.50
C ALA A 87 -3.38 -9.06 11.35
N SER A 88 -2.68 -7.95 11.62
CA SER A 88 -3.24 -6.81 12.35
C SER A 88 -4.48 -6.22 11.67
N ILE A 89 -4.49 -6.12 10.34
CA ILE A 89 -5.63 -5.60 9.59
C ILE A 89 -6.78 -6.63 9.56
N ALA A 90 -6.46 -7.90 9.28
CA ALA A 90 -7.45 -8.97 9.19
C ALA A 90 -8.22 -9.18 10.51
N HIS A 91 -7.58 -8.97 11.66
CA HIS A 91 -8.18 -9.17 12.98
C HIS A 91 -8.60 -7.86 13.67
N GLY A 92 -8.05 -6.71 13.28
CA GLY A 92 -8.26 -5.43 13.96
C GLY A 92 -9.20 -4.46 13.26
N HIS A 93 -9.64 -4.74 12.04
CA HIS A 93 -10.54 -3.83 11.31
C HIS A 93 -11.96 -3.85 11.86
N THR A 94 -12.45 -2.70 12.32
CA THR A 94 -13.73 -2.61 13.04
C THR A 94 -14.90 -2.10 12.20
N SER A 95 -14.72 -1.79 10.90
CA SER A 95 -15.77 -1.12 10.11
C SER A 95 -16.92 -2.04 9.66
N GLY A 96 -16.96 -3.30 10.10
CA GLY A 96 -17.98 -4.29 9.72
C GLY A 96 -17.89 -4.83 8.29
N ALA A 97 -17.17 -4.15 7.39
CA ALA A 97 -16.91 -4.62 6.04
C ALA A 97 -15.80 -5.69 6.03
N ARG A 98 -16.07 -6.84 5.39
CA ARG A 98 -15.05 -7.86 5.14
C ARG A 98 -14.09 -7.34 4.07
N ILE A 99 -12.81 -7.22 4.41
CA ILE A 99 -11.75 -6.87 3.46
C ILE A 99 -11.29 -8.16 2.76
N PRO A 100 -11.33 -8.25 1.42
CA PRO A 100 -10.78 -9.38 0.70
C PRO A 100 -9.27 -9.54 0.97
N PRO A 101 -8.73 -10.77 1.05
CA PRO A 101 -7.31 -11.03 1.33
C PRO A 101 -6.33 -10.20 0.48
N GLU A 102 -6.63 -10.08 -0.81
CA GLU A 102 -5.83 -9.27 -1.74
C GLU A 102 -5.72 -7.80 -1.31
N GLN A 103 -6.84 -7.23 -0.89
CA GLN A 103 -6.89 -5.84 -0.48
C GLN A 103 -6.19 -5.63 0.86
N ILE A 104 -6.19 -6.64 1.74
CA ILE A 104 -5.39 -6.64 2.98
C ILE A 104 -3.90 -6.64 2.65
N TRP A 105 -3.44 -7.45 1.69
CA TRP A 105 -2.05 -7.43 1.24
C TRP A 105 -1.64 -6.05 0.70
N GLN A 106 -2.49 -5.44 -0.12
CA GLN A 106 -2.25 -4.10 -0.67
C GLN A 106 -2.23 -3.02 0.43
N LEU A 107 -3.18 -3.07 1.38
CA LEU A 107 -3.21 -2.19 2.57
C LEU A 107 -1.92 -2.34 3.40
N ALA A 108 -1.47 -3.57 3.65
CA ALA A 108 -0.23 -3.84 4.38
C ALA A 108 0.99 -3.27 3.64
N GLY A 109 1.06 -3.43 2.32
CA GLY A 109 2.04 -2.79 1.43
C GLY A 109 2.07 -1.28 1.57
N TYR A 110 0.90 -0.64 1.49
CA TYR A 110 0.76 0.80 1.66
C TYR A 110 1.20 1.26 3.06
N ILE A 111 0.69 0.64 4.13
CA ILE A 111 1.04 0.99 5.51
C ILE A 111 2.55 0.84 5.75
N ARG A 112 3.17 -0.24 5.28
CA ARG A 112 4.63 -0.43 5.39
C ARG A 112 5.42 0.65 4.64
N SER A 113 4.86 1.20 3.56
CA SER A 113 5.50 2.25 2.78
C SER A 113 5.42 3.63 3.44
N LEU A 114 4.43 3.90 4.30
CA LEU A 114 4.14 5.23 4.87
C LEU A 114 5.36 5.97 5.43
N PRO A 115 6.27 5.35 6.21
CA PRO A 115 7.46 6.06 6.73
C PRO A 115 8.45 6.49 5.63
N ARG A 116 8.36 5.89 4.43
CA ARG A 116 9.25 6.13 3.29
C ARG A 116 8.61 6.96 2.17
N ILE A 117 7.30 7.23 2.24
CA ILE A 117 6.65 8.05 1.21
C ILE A 117 6.86 9.53 1.51
N ASP A 118 7.23 10.29 0.50
CA ASP A 118 7.25 11.76 0.56
C ASP A 118 5.86 12.29 0.95
N PRO A 119 5.75 13.18 1.97
CA PRO A 119 4.47 13.80 2.36
C PRO A 119 3.73 14.47 1.19
N ALA A 120 4.44 15.06 0.23
CA ALA A 120 3.80 15.67 -0.94
C ALA A 120 3.18 14.60 -1.85
N ARG A 121 3.80 13.41 -1.98
CA ARG A 121 3.21 12.26 -2.68
C ARG A 121 1.93 11.77 -1.99
N ARG A 122 1.94 11.67 -0.66
CA ARG A 122 0.75 11.30 0.13
C ARG A 122 -0.41 12.28 -0.11
N LYS A 123 -0.12 13.58 -0.02
CA LYS A 123 -1.11 14.65 -0.27
C LYS A 123 -1.68 14.62 -1.70
N ARG A 124 -0.87 14.29 -2.71
CA ARG A 124 -1.35 14.12 -4.10
C ARG A 124 -2.32 12.95 -4.20
N GLN A 125 -1.95 11.78 -3.65
CA GLN A 125 -2.84 10.63 -3.59
C GLN A 125 -4.16 10.99 -2.90
N ASP A 126 -4.13 11.61 -1.72
CA ASP A 126 -5.34 12.01 -0.99
C ASP A 126 -6.24 12.95 -1.81
N ARG A 127 -5.62 13.86 -2.59
CA ARG A 127 -6.36 14.72 -3.51
C ARG A 127 -7.04 13.94 -4.62
N ASP A 128 -6.33 13.00 -5.22
CA ASP A 128 -6.82 12.22 -6.36
C ASP A 128 -7.99 11.32 -5.94
N LEU A 129 -8.04 10.92 -4.67
CA LEU A 129 -9.11 10.10 -4.08
C LEU A 129 -10.36 10.87 -3.63
N ARG A 130 -10.39 12.21 -3.68
CA ARG A 130 -11.50 13.01 -3.13
C ARG A 130 -12.87 12.74 -3.77
N GLY A 131 -12.88 12.29 -5.02
CA GLY A 131 -14.12 11.94 -5.73
C GLY A 131 -14.54 10.47 -5.56
N GLU A 132 -13.71 9.64 -4.92
CA GLU A 132 -14.01 8.23 -4.71
C GLU A 132 -14.76 8.01 -3.39
N PRO A 133 -15.52 6.90 -3.25
CA PRO A 133 -16.18 6.54 -2.01
C PRO A 133 -15.21 6.44 -0.84
N GLN A 134 -15.59 6.95 0.33
CA GLN A 134 -14.78 6.93 1.55
C GLN A 134 -15.57 6.42 2.75
N GLY A 135 -14.97 5.52 3.53
CA GLY A 135 -15.50 4.99 4.78
C GLY A 135 -16.98 4.58 4.67
N PRO A 136 -17.92 5.26 5.37
CA PRO A 136 -19.34 4.91 5.34
C PRO A 136 -20.00 4.93 3.96
N THR A 137 -19.43 5.67 3.00
CA THR A 137 -19.96 5.75 1.62
C THR A 137 -19.43 4.61 0.73
N TRP A 138 -18.44 3.85 1.21
CA TRP A 138 -17.92 2.67 0.55
C TRP A 138 -18.63 1.41 1.04
N THR A 139 -19.26 0.68 0.12
CA THR A 139 -20.03 -0.55 0.44
C THR A 139 -19.23 -1.84 0.24
N GLY A 140 -17.93 -1.74 -0.05
CA GLY A 140 -17.09 -2.89 -0.38
C GLY A 140 -17.05 -3.20 -1.88
N ALA A 141 -16.18 -4.13 -2.26
CA ALA A 141 -16.23 -4.71 -3.59
C ALA A 141 -17.61 -5.37 -3.76
N LEU A 142 -18.35 -4.93 -4.78
CA LEU A 142 -19.61 -5.57 -5.17
C LEU A 142 -19.36 -7.07 -5.29
N ARG A 143 -20.17 -7.87 -4.59
CA ARG A 143 -20.11 -9.33 -4.66
C ARG A 143 -20.62 -9.81 -6.00
#